data_AF-A0A9Q4G2L5-F1
#
_entry.id   AF-A0A9Q4G2L5-F1
#
_cell.length_a   1.000
_cell.length_b   1.000
_cell.length_c   1.000
_cell.angle_alpha   90.00
_cell.angle_beta   90.00
_cell.angle_gamma   90.00
#
_symmetry.space_group_name_H-M   'P 1'
#
loop_
_entity.id
_entity.type
_entity.pdbx_description
1 polymer ?
#
loop_
_entity_poly.entity_id
_entity_poly.type
_entity_poly.pdbx_seq_one_letter_code
_entity_poly.pdbx_strand_id
1 'polypeptide(L)'
;MNNNFIEQLKNKLNISDVDNLSKEQYGKIMELIQNDNFSIEQLSQLVKLIPNIIDLQKDYLDSLKLIIDGVKTTQVHSLDSIHNSLESTMRLLEKITEKAQTEQTLRTIAEITKDLANLHLRIAEIIKENNETWQSLAKFAMAAISVVGVVLAIALKKEAEASFF
;
A
#
# COMPACT_ATOMS: atom_id res chain seq x y z
N MET A 1 -29.21 1.93 4.40
CA MET A 1 -27.79 2.33 4.32
C MET A 1 -26.97 1.29 5.07
N ASN A 2 -25.93 0.73 4.42
CA ASN A 2 -25.24 -0.49 4.85
C ASN A 2 -24.32 -0.26 6.07
N ASN A 3 -24.89 -0.28 7.28
CA ASN A 3 -24.11 -0.44 8.52
C ASN A 3 -23.33 -1.78 8.57
N ASN A 4 -23.65 -2.71 7.66
CA ASN A 4 -23.08 -4.06 7.62
C ASN A 4 -21.64 -4.11 7.05
N PHE A 5 -21.28 -3.24 6.09
CA PHE A 5 -19.95 -3.31 5.44
C PHE A 5 -18.80 -2.92 6.39
N ILE A 6 -18.96 -1.83 7.14
CA ILE A 6 -17.94 -1.34 8.06
C ILE A 6 -17.79 -2.28 9.26
N GLU A 7 -18.89 -2.82 9.79
CA GLU A 7 -18.82 -3.84 10.83
C GLU A 7 -18.16 -5.13 10.32
N GLN A 8 -18.46 -5.56 9.09
CA GLN A 8 -17.77 -6.69 8.48
C GLN A 8 -16.27 -6.45 8.33
N LEU A 9 -15.85 -5.24 7.93
CA LEU A 9 -14.43 -4.88 7.84
C LEU A 9 -13.76 -4.90 9.23
N LYS A 10 -14.37 -4.25 10.22
CA LYS A 10 -13.87 -4.24 11.61
C LYS A 10 -13.72 -5.66 12.16
N ASN A 11 -14.72 -6.51 11.91
CA ASN A 11 -14.71 -7.91 12.33
C ASN A 11 -13.65 -8.75 11.58
N LYS A 12 -13.54 -8.61 10.25
CA LYS A 12 -12.54 -9.32 9.44
C LYS A 12 -11.11 -8.94 9.84
N LEU A 13 -10.88 -7.68 10.18
CA LEU A 13 -9.55 -7.14 10.45
C LEU A 13 -9.17 -7.11 11.93
N ASN A 14 -10.11 -7.49 12.82
CA ASN A 14 -10.00 -7.32 14.27
C ASN A 14 -9.60 -5.87 14.65
N ILE A 15 -10.19 -4.88 13.96
CA ILE A 15 -9.96 -3.46 14.20
C ILE A 15 -11.10 -2.95 15.08
N SER A 16 -10.77 -2.68 16.35
CA SER A 16 -11.71 -2.07 17.29
C SER A 16 -11.90 -0.57 17.03
N ASP A 17 -10.86 0.10 16.51
CA ASP A 17 -10.81 1.54 16.32
C ASP A 17 -10.22 1.90 14.95
N VAL A 18 -11.03 2.59 14.13
CA VAL A 18 -10.65 3.07 12.79
C VAL A 18 -10.08 4.49 12.81
N ASP A 19 -10.20 5.18 13.95
CA ASP A 19 -9.71 6.55 14.11
C ASP A 19 -8.19 6.59 14.33
N ASN A 20 -7.60 5.47 14.74
CA ASN A 20 -6.17 5.35 15.03
C ASN A 20 -5.56 4.06 14.46
N LEU A 21 -5.59 3.94 13.14
CA LEU A 21 -4.98 2.80 12.45
C LEU A 21 -3.47 2.90 12.42
N SER A 22 -2.80 1.79 12.79
CA SER A 22 -1.37 1.61 12.57
C SER A 22 -1.07 1.28 11.11
N LYS A 23 0.20 1.46 10.69
CA LYS A 23 0.67 1.04 9.35
C LYS A 23 0.40 -0.43 9.06
N GLU A 24 0.52 -1.30 10.08
CA GLU A 24 0.26 -2.73 9.95
C GLU A 24 -1.23 -3.02 9.73
N GLN A 25 -2.11 -2.36 10.48
CA GLN A 25 -3.56 -2.50 10.30
C GLN A 25 -3.99 -1.97 8.93
N TYR A 26 -3.39 -0.86 8.49
CA TYR A 26 -3.62 -0.34 7.14
C TYR A 26 -3.13 -1.30 6.05
N GLY A 27 -1.99 -1.96 6.25
CA GLY A 27 -1.55 -3.06 5.39
C GLY A 27 -2.63 -4.14 5.26
N LYS A 28 -3.16 -4.66 6.38
CA LYS A 28 -4.22 -5.68 6.35
C LYS A 28 -5.49 -5.21 5.61
N ILE A 29 -5.83 -3.93 5.71
CA ILE A 29 -6.91 -3.33 4.89
C ILE A 29 -6.58 -3.44 3.41
N MET A 30 -5.36 -3.08 2.99
CA MET A 30 -4.93 -3.18 1.60
C MET A 30 -4.96 -4.62 1.09
N GLU A 31 -4.58 -5.60 1.90
CA GLU A 31 -4.68 -7.02 1.55
C GLU A 31 -6.14 -7.46 1.33
N LEU A 32 -7.07 -7.05 2.19
CA LEU A 32 -8.48 -7.30 1.95
C LEU A 32 -8.95 -6.64 0.65
N ILE A 33 -8.51 -5.41 0.37
CA ILE A 33 -8.91 -4.69 -0.84
C ILE A 33 -8.42 -5.37 -2.12
N GLN A 34 -7.28 -6.04 -2.05
CA GLN A 34 -6.75 -6.84 -3.15
C GLN A 34 -7.53 -8.13 -3.37
N ASN A 35 -7.95 -8.78 -2.28
CA ASN A 35 -8.58 -10.09 -2.32
C ASN A 35 -10.10 -10.02 -2.57
N ASP A 36 -10.74 -8.90 -2.20
CA ASP A 36 -12.17 -8.68 -2.34
C ASP A 36 -12.45 -7.58 -3.40
N ASN A 37 -13.51 -7.75 -4.20
CA ASN A 37 -13.88 -6.78 -5.23
C ASN A 37 -14.70 -5.60 -4.66
N PHE A 38 -14.05 -4.71 -3.89
CA PHE A 38 -14.73 -3.53 -3.36
C PHE A 38 -15.08 -2.51 -4.45
N SER A 39 -16.29 -1.96 -4.34
CA SER A 39 -16.72 -0.81 -5.13
C SER A 39 -16.09 0.49 -4.64
N ILE A 40 -16.03 1.51 -5.50
CA ILE A 40 -15.50 2.83 -5.12
C ILE A 40 -16.36 3.47 -4.02
N GLU A 41 -17.66 3.22 -4.00
CA GLU A 41 -18.57 3.70 -2.96
C GLU A 41 -18.23 3.07 -1.60
N GLN A 42 -17.94 1.76 -1.56
CA GLN A 42 -17.51 1.07 -0.34
C GLN A 42 -16.17 1.63 0.15
N LEU A 43 -15.20 1.80 -0.76
CA LEU A 43 -13.91 2.38 -0.41
C LEU A 43 -14.03 3.84 0.06
N SER A 44 -14.93 4.64 -0.53
CA SER A 44 -15.18 6.02 -0.11
C SER A 44 -15.74 6.09 1.32
N GLN A 45 -16.59 5.13 1.70
CA GLN A 45 -17.07 5.02 3.08
C GLN A 45 -15.95 4.66 4.05
N LEU A 46 -15.06 3.74 3.67
CA LEU A 46 -13.90 3.37 4.48
C LEU A 46 -12.95 4.57 4.68
N VAL A 47 -12.60 5.25 3.59
CA VAL A 47 -11.74 6.45 3.59
C VAL A 47 -12.30 7.54 4.50
N LYS A 48 -13.62 7.77 4.46
CA LYS A 48 -14.27 8.78 5.30
C LYS A 48 -14.11 8.52 6.80
N LEU A 49 -13.92 7.26 7.19
CA LEU A 49 -13.85 6.85 8.59
C LEU A 49 -12.42 6.81 9.14
N ILE A 50 -11.41 7.05 8.31
CA ILE A 50 -10.00 6.98 8.69
C ILE A 50 -9.43 8.40 8.63
N PRO A 51 -9.30 9.10 9.77
CA PRO A 51 -8.92 10.52 9.81
C PRO A 51 -7.54 10.80 9.19
N ASN A 52 -6.60 9.85 9.31
CA ASN A 52 -5.23 9.93 8.82
C ASN A 52 -4.99 9.12 7.53
N ILE A 53 -6.04 8.87 6.73
CA ILE A 53 -5.96 7.99 5.56
C ILE A 53 -4.92 8.42 4.53
N ILE A 54 -4.75 9.73 4.33
CA ILE A 54 -3.78 10.27 3.38
C ILE A 54 -2.36 9.93 3.82
N ASP A 55 -2.04 10.09 5.10
CA ASP A 55 -0.71 9.77 5.64
C ASP A 55 -0.43 8.27 5.57
N LEU A 56 -1.43 7.44 5.89
CA LEU A 56 -1.32 5.99 5.75
C LEU A 56 -1.07 5.56 4.30
N GLN A 57 -1.75 6.19 3.33
CA GLN A 57 -1.52 5.95 1.91
C GLN A 57 -0.12 6.37 1.46
N LYS A 58 0.38 7.52 1.93
CA LYS A 58 1.74 8.00 1.63
C LYS A 58 2.79 7.04 2.17
N ASP A 59 2.66 6.64 3.44
CA ASP A 59 3.53 5.67 4.10
C ASP A 59 3.56 4.32 3.35
N TYR A 60 2.39 3.86 2.93
CA TYR A 60 2.26 2.62 2.17
C TYR A 60 2.93 2.72 0.80
N LEU A 61 2.74 3.85 0.11
CA LEU A 61 3.32 4.13 -1.19
C LEU A 61 4.86 4.20 -1.11
N ASP A 62 5.42 4.85 -0.10
CA ASP A 62 6.87 4.88 0.11
C ASP A 62 7.43 3.49 0.42
N SER A 63 6.67 2.67 1.14
CA SER A 63 7.06 1.28 1.36
C SER A 63 7.12 0.48 0.05
N LEU A 64 6.16 0.66 -0.85
CA LEU A 64 6.18 0.04 -2.18
C LEU A 64 7.37 0.51 -3.03
N LYS A 65 7.73 1.80 -2.97
CA LYS A 65 8.92 2.33 -3.66
C LYS A 65 10.20 1.67 -3.15
N LEU A 66 10.35 1.53 -1.83
CA LEU A 66 11.53 0.88 -1.24
C LEU A 66 11.65 -0.58 -1.67
N ILE A 67 10.53 -1.31 -1.78
CA ILE A 67 10.51 -2.66 -2.34
C ILE A 67 11.01 -2.64 -3.78
N ILE A 68 10.47 -1.75 -4.62
CA ILE A 68 10.87 -1.60 -6.01
C ILE A 68 12.36 -1.27 -6.12
N ASP A 69 12.87 -0.33 -5.36
CA ASP A 69 14.26 0.10 -5.41
C ASP A 69 15.23 -1.02 -4.98
N GLY A 70 14.84 -1.81 -3.97
CA GLY A 70 15.59 -3.01 -3.58
C GLY A 70 15.71 -4.01 -4.73
N VAL A 71 14.64 -4.19 -5.50
CA VAL A 71 14.58 -5.14 -6.63
C VAL A 71 15.22 -4.56 -7.90
N LYS A 72 15.10 -3.25 -8.17
CA LYS A 72 15.60 -2.56 -9.37
C LYS A 72 17.11 -2.68 -9.59
N THR A 73 17.87 -3.02 -8.54
CA THR A 73 19.27 -3.45 -8.68
C THR A 73 19.47 -4.59 -9.71
N THR A 74 18.39 -5.26 -10.14
CA THR A 74 18.37 -6.40 -11.09
C THR A 74 17.83 -6.11 -12.52
N GLN A 75 17.80 -4.86 -13.00
CA GLN A 75 17.40 -4.49 -14.39
C GLN A 75 15.97 -4.89 -14.81
N VAL A 76 14.99 -4.87 -13.90
CA VAL A 76 13.60 -5.15 -14.26
C VAL A 76 12.91 -3.88 -14.76
N HIS A 77 12.96 -3.63 -16.08
CA HIS A 77 12.36 -2.43 -16.71
C HIS A 77 10.86 -2.25 -16.40
N SER A 78 10.11 -3.32 -16.18
CA SER A 78 8.68 -3.25 -15.79
C SER A 78 8.46 -2.48 -14.48
N LEU A 79 9.46 -2.43 -13.59
CA LEU A 79 9.40 -1.70 -12.33
C LEU A 79 9.62 -0.18 -12.50
N ASP A 80 10.24 0.27 -13.60
CA ASP A 80 10.44 1.71 -13.86
C ASP A 80 9.10 2.42 -14.09
N SER A 81 8.22 1.81 -14.88
CA SER A 81 6.87 2.33 -15.13
C SER A 81 6.02 2.36 -13.86
N ILE A 82 6.13 1.34 -13.01
CA ILE A 82 5.44 1.29 -11.73
C ILE A 82 5.96 2.35 -10.78
N HIS A 83 7.28 2.54 -10.70
CA HIS A 83 7.88 3.59 -9.87
C HIS A 83 7.34 4.98 -10.23
N ASN A 84 7.27 5.31 -11.52
CA ASN A 84 6.71 6.58 -12.00
C ASN A 84 5.22 6.74 -11.66
N SER A 85 4.47 5.63 -11.68
CA SER A 85 3.06 5.61 -11.28
C SER A 85 2.92 5.90 -9.78
N LEU A 86 3.73 5.27 -8.93
CA LEU A 86 3.77 5.57 -7.50
C LEU A 86 4.13 7.03 -7.23
N GLU A 87 5.14 7.57 -7.93
CA GLU A 87 5.54 8.97 -7.77
C GLU A 87 4.44 9.95 -8.16
N SER A 88 3.69 9.64 -9.23
CA SER A 88 2.53 10.42 -9.65
C SER A 88 1.41 10.38 -8.60
N THR A 89 1.13 9.20 -8.04
CA THR A 89 0.15 9.04 -6.96
C THR A 89 0.55 9.81 -5.70
N MET A 90 1.84 9.82 -5.34
CA MET A 90 2.35 10.61 -4.21
C MET A 90 2.06 12.10 -4.41
N ARG A 91 2.37 12.63 -5.60
CA ARG A 91 2.09 14.04 -5.94
C ARG A 91 0.60 14.37 -5.96
N LEU A 92 -0.27 13.40 -6.27
CA LEU A 92 -1.72 13.57 -6.15
C LEU A 92 -2.13 13.68 -4.68
N LEU A 93 -1.63 12.78 -3.82
CA LEU A 93 -1.91 12.79 -2.38
C LEU A 93 -1.41 14.06 -1.69
N GLU A 94 -0.24 14.57 -2.07
CA GLU A 94 0.32 15.84 -1.55
C GLU A 94 -0.55 17.06 -1.89
N LYS A 95 -1.29 17.02 -3.01
CA LYS A 95 -2.20 18.09 -3.43
C LYS A 95 -3.56 18.01 -2.76
N ILE A 96 -3.93 16.85 -2.21
CA ILE A 96 -5.17 16.71 -1.46
C ILE A 96 -4.96 17.36 -0.09
N THR A 97 -5.68 18.46 0.14
CA THR A 97 -5.68 19.11 1.45
C THR A 97 -6.65 18.36 2.38
N GLU A 98 -6.18 17.95 3.55
CA GLU A 98 -6.96 17.20 4.57
C GLU A 98 -8.28 17.90 4.96
N LYS A 99 -8.34 19.22 4.80
CA LYS A 99 -9.51 20.05 5.12
C LYS A 99 -10.65 19.98 4.09
N ALA A 100 -10.39 19.46 2.89
CA ALA A 100 -11.35 19.42 1.81
C ALA A 100 -12.02 18.05 1.67
N GLN A 101 -12.70 17.55 2.70
CA GLN A 101 -13.46 16.27 2.62
C GLN A 101 -14.78 16.41 1.85
N THR A 102 -14.71 16.86 0.60
CA THR A 102 -15.85 16.80 -0.32
C THR A 102 -16.10 15.36 -0.77
N GLU A 103 -17.31 15.03 -1.24
CA GLU A 103 -17.59 13.72 -1.84
C GLU A 103 -16.63 13.38 -2.97
N GLN A 104 -16.27 14.38 -3.79
CA GLN A 104 -15.30 14.22 -4.86
C GLN A 104 -13.90 13.88 -4.33
N THR A 105 -13.45 14.57 -3.27
CA THR A 105 -12.16 14.26 -2.63
C THR A 105 -12.15 12.86 -2.04
N LEU A 106 -13.21 12.45 -1.34
CA LEU A 106 -13.34 11.11 -0.77
C LEU A 106 -13.31 10.04 -1.85
N ARG A 107 -13.98 10.29 -2.98
CA ARG A 107 -13.97 9.40 -4.14
C ARG A 107 -12.57 9.29 -4.76
N THR A 108 -11.85 10.40 -4.90
CA THR A 108 -10.47 10.39 -5.41
C THR A 108 -9.53 9.61 -4.49
N ILE A 109 -9.62 9.80 -3.16
CA ILE A 109 -8.82 9.02 -2.20
C ILE A 109 -9.17 7.53 -2.25
N ALA A 110 -10.44 7.19 -2.49
CA ALA A 110 -10.88 5.80 -2.67
C ALA A 110 -10.34 5.17 -3.96
N GLU A 111 -10.32 5.92 -5.07
CA GLU A 111 -9.68 5.49 -6.32
C GLU A 111 -8.18 5.25 -6.10
N ILE A 112 -7.49 6.18 -5.41
CA ILE A 112 -6.07 6.00 -5.05
C ILE A 112 -5.87 4.75 -4.19
N THR A 113 -6.75 4.49 -3.21
CA THR A 113 -6.69 3.25 -2.41
C THR A 113 -6.72 2.02 -3.29
N LYS A 114 -7.66 1.97 -4.24
CA LYS A 114 -7.81 0.84 -5.15
C LYS A 114 -6.59 0.66 -6.06
N ASP A 115 -6.07 1.76 -6.59
CA ASP A 115 -4.90 1.73 -7.47
C ASP A 115 -3.64 1.29 -6.72
N LEU A 116 -3.44 1.74 -5.48
CA LEU A 116 -2.32 1.28 -4.64
C LEU A 116 -2.40 -0.22 -4.35
N ALA A 117 -3.60 -0.74 -4.10
CA ALA A 117 -3.82 -2.17 -3.91
C ALA A 117 -3.45 -2.95 -5.19
N ASN A 118 -3.88 -2.49 -6.37
CA ASN A 118 -3.54 -3.12 -7.65
C ASN A 118 -2.04 -3.05 -7.96
N LEU A 119 -1.39 -1.91 -7.69
CA LEU A 119 0.05 -1.76 -7.90
C LEU A 119 0.85 -2.69 -6.99
N HIS A 120 0.44 -2.87 -5.73
CA HIS A 120 1.08 -3.82 -4.82
C HIS A 120 1.00 -5.27 -5.37
N LEU A 121 -0.15 -5.71 -5.87
CA LEU A 121 -0.26 -7.03 -6.51
C LEU A 121 0.68 -7.17 -7.70
N ARG A 122 0.70 -6.17 -8.58
CA ARG A 122 1.54 -6.18 -9.79
C ARG A 122 3.03 -6.19 -9.46
N ILE A 123 3.44 -5.46 -8.42
CA ILE A 123 4.82 -5.51 -7.91
C ILE A 123 5.15 -6.93 -7.46
N ALA A 124 4.26 -7.56 -6.67
CA ALA A 124 4.49 -8.90 -6.16
C ALA A 124 4.59 -9.95 -7.28
N GLU A 125 3.74 -9.86 -8.31
CA GLU A 125 3.79 -10.69 -9.51
C GLU A 125 5.12 -10.54 -10.25
N ILE A 126 5.55 -9.30 -10.52
CA ILE A 126 6.81 -9.03 -11.22
C ILE A 126 8.00 -9.58 -10.44
N ILE A 127 8.03 -9.42 -9.12
CA ILE A 127 9.11 -9.95 -8.26
C ILE A 127 9.11 -11.49 -8.31
N LYS A 128 7.93 -12.11 -8.25
CA LYS A 128 7.79 -13.57 -8.32
C LYS A 128 8.30 -14.14 -9.65
N GLU A 129 8.04 -13.44 -10.75
CA GLU A 129 8.42 -13.86 -12.10
C GLU A 129 9.91 -13.67 -12.40
N ASN A 130 10.61 -12.73 -11.76
CA ASN A 130 11.94 -12.30 -12.20
C ASN A 130 13.16 -12.92 -11.49
N ASN A 131 13.05 -13.64 -10.35
CA ASN A 131 14.22 -14.36 -9.81
C ASN A 131 13.98 -15.31 -8.62
N GLU A 132 14.71 -16.44 -8.55
CA GLU A 132 14.76 -17.33 -7.37
C GLU A 132 15.29 -16.62 -6.11
N THR A 133 16.23 -15.69 -6.27
CA THR A 133 16.82 -14.89 -5.17
C THR A 133 15.79 -13.99 -4.47
N TRP A 134 14.78 -13.52 -5.21
CA TRP A 134 13.76 -12.61 -4.70
C TRP A 134 12.40 -13.28 -4.50
N GLN A 135 12.26 -14.59 -4.77
CA GLN A 135 11.03 -15.34 -4.44
C GLN A 135 10.70 -15.31 -2.95
N SER A 136 11.71 -15.29 -2.07
CA SER A 136 11.51 -15.09 -0.64
C SER A 136 10.88 -13.71 -0.38
N LEU A 137 11.36 -12.67 -1.07
CA LEU A 137 10.84 -11.32 -1.00
C LEU A 137 9.49 -11.16 -1.70
N ALA A 138 9.16 -11.95 -2.72
CA ALA A 138 7.84 -12.01 -3.32
C ALA A 138 6.78 -12.52 -2.32
N LYS A 139 7.12 -13.52 -1.50
CA LYS A 139 6.22 -13.98 -0.42
C LYS A 139 5.94 -12.88 0.59
N PHE A 140 6.92 -12.02 0.84
CA PHE A 140 6.78 -10.87 1.73
C PHE A 140 6.14 -9.63 1.06
N ALA A 141 6.28 -9.47 -0.25
CA ALA A 141 5.56 -8.46 -1.01
C ALA A 141 4.13 -8.90 -1.36
N MET A 142 3.69 -10.10 -0.99
CA MET A 142 2.29 -10.55 -1.14
C MET A 142 1.48 -10.43 0.15
N ALA A 143 2.11 -10.46 1.31
CA ALA A 143 1.43 -10.21 2.58
C ALA A 143 1.59 -8.74 2.98
N ALA A 144 0.49 -8.05 3.30
CA ALA A 144 0.57 -6.61 3.54
C ALA A 144 1.21 -6.24 4.89
N ILE A 145 1.25 -7.17 5.85
CA ILE A 145 2.05 -7.08 7.08
C ILE A 145 3.55 -7.02 6.76
N SER A 146 3.97 -7.69 5.70
CA SER A 146 5.37 -7.82 5.33
C SER A 146 5.88 -6.70 4.43
N VAL A 147 5.04 -5.77 3.96
CA VAL A 147 5.52 -4.51 3.37
C VAL A 147 6.43 -3.77 4.37
N VAL A 148 6.03 -3.67 5.64
CA VAL A 148 6.84 -3.05 6.70
C VAL A 148 8.09 -3.89 7.02
N GLY A 149 7.95 -5.22 7.10
CA GLY A 149 9.07 -6.13 7.37
C GLY A 149 10.11 -6.17 6.24
N VAL A 150 9.69 -6.06 4.98
CA VAL A 150 10.55 -6.00 3.80
C VAL A 150 11.32 -4.70 3.76
N VAL A 151 10.66 -3.58 4.04
CA VAL A 151 11.34 -2.28 4.16
C VAL A 151 12.47 -2.35 5.18
N LEU A 152 12.21 -2.94 6.36
CA LEU A 152 13.24 -3.11 7.39
C LEU A 152 14.36 -4.05 6.92
N ALA A 153 14.04 -5.18 6.30
CA ALA A 153 15.04 -6.13 5.80
C ALA A 153 15.92 -5.53 4.67
N ILE A 154 15.32 -4.74 3.76
CA ILE A 154 16.05 -4.02 2.70
C ILE A 154 16.93 -2.93 3.31
N ALA A 155 16.41 -2.15 4.26
CA ALA A 155 17.18 -1.12 4.96
C ALA A 155 18.39 -1.73 5.69
N LEU A 156 18.19 -2.81 6.45
CA LEU A 156 19.26 -3.54 7.14
C LEU A 156 20.28 -4.14 6.16
N LYS A 157 19.83 -4.69 5.03
CA LYS A 157 20.73 -5.19 3.98
C LYS A 157 21.59 -4.07 3.39
N LYS A 158 20.99 -2.90 3.11
CA LYS A 158 21.69 -1.74 2.57
C LYS A 158 22.71 -1.16 3.56
N GLU A 159 22.39 -1.13 4.85
CA GLU A 159 23.32 -0.72 5.90
C GLU A 159 24.48 -1.71 6.07
N ALA A 160 24.21 -3.02 6.01
CA ALA A 160 25.23 -4.05 6.04
C ALA A 160 26.20 -3.91 4.85
N GLU A 161 25.69 -3.70 3.63
CA GLU A 161 26.54 -3.51 2.45
C GLU A 161 27.37 -2.20 2.51
N ALA A 162 26.83 -1.14 3.11
CA ALA A 162 27.52 0.14 3.27
C ALA A 162 28.62 0.14 4.34
N SER A 163 28.59 -0.80 5.30
CA SER A 163 29.56 -0.90 6.40
C SER A 163 30.78 -1.78 6.09
N PHE A 164 30.86 -2.34 4.87
CA PHE A 164 32.03 -3.06 4.34
C PHE A 164 32.96 -2.22 3.45
N PHE A 165 32.77 -0.89 3.41
CA PHE A 165 33.66 0.09 2.76
C PHE A 165 34.19 1.08 3.79
#